data_AF-A0A3N5J118-F1
#
_entry.id   AF-A0A3N5J118-F1
#
_cell.length_a   1.000
_cell.length_b   1.000
_cell.length_c   1.000
_cell.angle_alpha   90.00
_cell.angle_beta   90.00
_cell.angle_gamma   90.00
#
_symmetry.space_group_name_H-M   'P 1'
#
loop_
_entity.id
_entity.type
_entity.pdbx_description
1 polymer ?
#
loop_
_entity_poly.entity_id
_entity_poly.type
_entity_poly.pdbx_seq_one_letter_code
_entity_poly.pdbx_strand_id
1 'polypeptide(L)'
;MGSDFPLNDDGFLFNQGPTKGLGAVRFHDYRPIFEAFRDLPNVGLFIRQTEILRELLEKAGPDKTQDLDPVFSLPLGEMFSIVVYGQLILEQAQLEHLDPDILNQVFDFMVRDFARFALQIYGLPNTREEQRIFCREIMLIRPAGDEAQYRRVWESVVLPLNGEYAMNE
;
A
#
# COMPACT_ATOMS: atom_id res chain seq x y z
N MET A 1 9.57 -6.94 28.07
CA MET A 1 8.88 -8.14 28.56
C MET A 1 7.92 -8.55 27.45
N GLY A 2 8.25 -9.62 26.72
CA GLY A 2 7.35 -10.14 25.69
C GLY A 2 6.17 -10.79 26.38
N SER A 3 4.96 -10.33 26.05
CA SER A 3 3.72 -10.98 26.44
C SER A 3 3.42 -12.07 25.42
N ASP A 4 3.45 -13.33 25.87
CA ASP A 4 2.85 -14.47 25.16
C ASP A 4 1.35 -14.20 25.02
N PHE A 5 0.91 -13.76 23.85
CA PHE A 5 -0.50 -13.77 23.50
C PHE A 5 -0.81 -15.11 22.80
N PRO A 6 -1.82 -15.87 23.27
CA PRO A 6 -2.31 -17.02 22.52
C PRO A 6 -2.80 -16.56 21.13
N LEU A 7 -2.61 -17.39 20.10
CA LEU A 7 -3.01 -17.09 18.70
C LEU A 7 -4.50 -16.73 18.49
N ASN A 8 -5.34 -16.89 19.52
CA ASN A 8 -6.79 -16.64 19.50
C ASN A 8 -7.21 -15.49 20.44
N ASP A 9 -6.29 -14.63 20.90
CA ASP A 9 -6.62 -13.53 21.81
C ASP A 9 -6.84 -12.21 21.04
N ASP A 10 -8.10 -11.93 20.69
CA ASP A 10 -8.55 -10.67 20.10
C ASP A 10 -8.50 -9.49 21.10
N GLY A 11 -8.12 -9.72 22.35
CA GLY A 11 -8.07 -8.71 23.40
C GLY A 11 -7.19 -7.51 23.06
N PHE A 12 -6.14 -7.70 22.24
CA PHE A 12 -5.28 -6.61 21.77
C PHE A 12 -6.00 -5.68 20.79
N LEU A 13 -6.93 -6.19 19.96
CA LEU A 13 -7.70 -5.39 19.01
C LEU A 13 -8.56 -4.34 19.74
N PHE A 14 -9.09 -4.69 20.91
CA PHE A 14 -9.98 -3.86 21.71
C PHE A 14 -9.29 -3.08 22.85
N ASN A 15 -8.11 -3.51 23.28
CA ASN A 15 -7.28 -2.82 24.28
C ASN A 15 -6.00 -2.26 23.65
N GLN A 16 -6.15 -1.40 22.65
CA GLN A 16 -5.01 -0.71 22.06
C GLN A 16 -4.34 0.16 23.13
N GLY A 17 -3.06 -0.11 23.40
CA GLY A 17 -2.24 0.72 24.28
C GLY A 17 -2.15 2.17 23.79
N PRO A 18 -1.67 3.10 24.62
CA PRO A 18 -1.57 4.51 24.25
C PRO A 18 -0.77 4.69 22.94
N THR A 19 -1.40 5.29 21.93
CA THR A 19 -0.86 5.55 20.57
C THR A 19 0.18 6.68 20.53
N LYS A 20 0.95 6.85 21.61
CA LYS A 20 2.03 7.85 21.71
C LYS A 20 3.38 7.19 21.44
N GLY A 21 4.21 7.80 20.59
CA GLY A 21 5.59 7.36 20.33
C GLY A 21 5.85 6.76 18.94
N LEU A 22 4.82 6.50 18.14
CA LEU A 22 4.97 6.01 16.76
C LEU A 22 5.75 6.99 15.87
N GLY A 23 5.67 8.30 16.14
CA GLY A 23 6.48 9.31 15.43
C GLY A 23 7.98 9.27 15.73
N ALA A 24 8.42 8.50 16.74
CA ALA A 24 9.84 8.25 17.03
C ALA A 24 10.36 6.97 16.36
N VAL A 25 9.46 6.14 15.80
CA VAL A 25 9.83 4.95 15.04
C VAL A 25 10.42 5.41 13.72
N ARG A 26 11.73 5.21 13.56
CA ARG A 26 12.37 5.38 12.25
C ARG A 26 12.08 4.12 11.44
N PHE A 27 11.30 4.26 10.39
CA PHE A 27 11.19 3.21 9.39
C PHE A 27 12.58 2.93 8.81
N HIS A 28 12.93 1.65 8.73
CA HIS A 28 14.17 1.22 8.07
C HIS A 28 14.12 1.62 6.59
N ASP A 29 15.28 1.62 5.92
CA ASP A 29 15.30 1.83 4.48
C ASP A 29 14.46 0.75 3.80
N TYR A 30 13.31 1.14 3.24
CA TYR A 30 12.34 0.24 2.61
C TYR A 30 12.80 -0.19 1.21
N ARG A 31 13.74 0.54 0.60
CA ARG A 31 14.15 0.31 -0.80
C ARG A 31 14.65 -1.12 -1.08
N PRO A 32 15.45 -1.77 -0.23
CA PRO A 32 15.97 -3.11 -0.50
C PRO A 32 14.89 -4.17 -0.74
N ILE A 33 13.79 -4.14 0.03
CA ILE A 33 12.72 -5.13 -0.15
C ILE A 33 11.96 -4.89 -1.45
N PHE A 34 11.70 -3.64 -1.81
CA PHE A 34 11.10 -3.32 -3.10
C PHE A 34 12.00 -3.74 -4.28
N GLU A 35 13.31 -3.54 -4.17
CA GLU A 35 14.25 -3.98 -5.21
C GLU A 35 14.29 -5.49 -5.38
N ALA A 36 14.17 -6.25 -4.29
CA ALA A 36 14.14 -7.71 -4.37
C ALA A 36 12.97 -8.26 -5.20
N PHE A 37 11.86 -7.51 -5.31
CA PHE A 37 10.65 -7.90 -6.04
C PHE A 37 10.37 -7.04 -7.28
N ARG A 38 11.30 -6.17 -7.69
CA ARG A 38 11.11 -5.22 -8.80
C ARG A 38 10.72 -5.88 -10.12
N ASP A 39 11.13 -7.11 -10.34
CA ASP A 39 10.85 -7.84 -11.58
C ASP A 39 9.37 -8.22 -11.74
N LEU A 40 8.58 -8.14 -10.66
CA LEU A 40 7.12 -8.25 -10.75
C LEU A 40 6.54 -6.96 -11.34
N PRO A 41 5.79 -7.02 -12.47
CA PRO A 41 5.35 -5.83 -13.19
C PRO A 41 4.63 -4.78 -12.32
N ASN A 42 3.70 -5.22 -11.47
CA ASN A 42 2.93 -4.30 -10.63
C ASN A 42 3.73 -3.77 -9.44
N VAL A 43 4.70 -4.55 -8.92
CA VAL A 43 5.64 -4.06 -7.90
C VAL A 43 6.51 -2.95 -8.49
N GLY A 44 7.06 -3.15 -9.70
CA GLY A 44 7.85 -2.11 -10.39
C GLY A 44 7.06 -0.82 -10.66
N LEU A 45 5.78 -0.94 -11.04
CA LEU A 45 4.89 0.21 -11.23
C LEU A 45 4.59 0.93 -9.90
N PHE A 46 4.37 0.17 -8.83
CA PHE A 46 4.15 0.70 -7.49
C PHE A 46 5.38 1.43 -6.92
N ILE A 47 6.58 0.89 -7.15
CA ILE A 47 7.85 1.57 -6.82
C ILE A 47 7.92 2.92 -7.51
N ARG A 48 7.58 2.97 -8.81
CA ARG A 48 7.56 4.23 -9.56
C ARG A 48 6.57 5.23 -8.96
N GLN A 49 5.36 4.81 -8.60
CA GLN A 49 4.39 5.69 -7.95
C GLN A 49 4.89 6.22 -6.61
N THR A 50 5.56 5.37 -5.82
CA THR A 50 6.15 5.73 -4.53
C THR A 50 7.28 6.75 -4.67
N GLU A 51 8.15 6.59 -5.67
CA GLU A 51 9.22 7.56 -5.94
C GLU A 51 8.65 8.93 -6.37
N ILE A 52 7.59 8.96 -7.19
CA ILE A 52 6.91 10.21 -7.56
C ILE A 52 6.24 10.86 -6.33
N LEU A 53 5.63 10.07 -5.44
CA LEU A 53 5.09 10.59 -4.18
C LEU A 53 6.20 11.19 -3.31
N ARG A 54 7.35 10.53 -3.20
CA ARG A 54 8.51 11.07 -2.47
C ARG A 54 8.93 12.42 -3.05
N GLU A 55 9.02 12.52 -4.38
CA GLU A 55 9.35 13.79 -5.04
C GLU A 55 8.30 14.87 -4.83
N LEU A 56 7.00 14.52 -4.84
CA LEU A 56 5.92 15.43 -4.46
C LEU A 56 6.13 15.96 -3.04
N LEU A 57 6.41 15.09 -2.08
CA LEU A 57 6.59 15.49 -0.68
C LEU A 57 7.83 16.38 -0.48
N GLU A 58 8.91 16.12 -1.21
CA GLU A 58 10.15 16.90 -1.15
C GLU A 58 10.02 18.28 -1.82
N LYS A 59 9.40 18.34 -3.01
CA LYS A 59 9.39 19.54 -3.86
C LYS A 59 8.12 20.37 -3.71
N ALA A 60 7.00 19.72 -3.44
CA ALA A 60 5.66 20.31 -3.45
C ALA A 60 4.75 19.76 -2.33
N GLY A 61 5.35 19.37 -1.19
CA GLY A 61 4.63 18.79 -0.06
C GLY A 61 3.57 19.73 0.50
N PRO A 62 2.55 19.20 1.22
CA PRO A 62 1.45 20.01 1.73
C PRO A 62 1.92 21.21 2.56
N ASP A 63 1.20 22.31 2.47
CA ASP A 63 1.38 23.42 3.40
C ASP A 63 0.53 23.25 4.67
N LYS A 64 0.69 24.15 5.64
CA LYS A 64 -0.05 24.09 6.91
C LYS A 64 -1.58 24.10 6.75
N THR A 65 -2.10 24.71 5.69
CA THR A 65 -3.55 24.74 5.45
C THR A 65 -4.03 23.43 4.87
N GLN A 66 -3.25 22.81 3.97
CA GLN A 66 -3.52 21.49 3.40
C GLN A 66 -3.37 20.38 4.45
N ASP A 67 -2.40 20.47 5.36
CA ASP A 67 -2.22 19.51 6.47
C ASP A 67 -3.45 19.46 7.40
N LEU A 68 -4.07 20.61 7.65
CA LEU A 68 -5.24 20.74 8.51
C LEU A 68 -6.57 20.50 7.79
N ASP A 69 -6.55 20.34 6.46
CA ASP A 69 -7.73 20.05 5.64
C ASP A 69 -7.84 18.54 5.41
N PRO A 70 -8.78 17.83 6.06
CA PRO A 70 -8.94 16.39 5.89
C PRO A 70 -9.22 15.98 4.44
N VAL A 71 -9.79 16.87 3.62
CA VAL A 71 -10.06 16.58 2.21
C VAL A 71 -8.76 16.38 1.43
N PHE A 72 -7.68 17.05 1.83
CA PHE A 72 -6.34 16.89 1.26
C PHE A 72 -5.49 15.87 2.04
N SER A 73 -5.47 15.96 3.37
CA SER A 73 -4.54 15.17 4.19
C SER A 73 -4.92 13.69 4.28
N LEU A 74 -6.21 13.33 4.20
CA LEU A 74 -6.64 11.93 4.20
C LEU A 74 -6.14 11.15 2.98
N PRO A 75 -6.40 11.55 1.72
CA PRO A 75 -5.91 10.80 0.57
C PRO A 75 -4.38 10.75 0.51
N LEU A 76 -3.68 11.80 0.95
CA LEU A 76 -2.23 11.79 1.06
C LEU A 76 -1.75 10.77 2.11
N GLY A 77 -2.43 10.71 3.26
CA GLY A 77 -2.18 9.71 4.30
C GLY A 77 -2.50 8.27 3.86
N GLU A 78 -3.52 8.08 3.03
CA GLU A 78 -3.84 6.78 2.42
C GLU A 78 -2.73 6.33 1.47
N MET A 79 -2.22 7.23 0.62
CA MET A 79 -1.05 6.93 -0.24
C MET A 79 0.15 6.53 0.61
N PHE A 80 0.47 7.28 1.67
CA PHE A 80 1.55 6.93 2.59
C PHE A 80 1.35 5.55 3.24
N SER A 81 0.14 5.28 3.73
CA SER A 81 -0.18 4.02 4.40
C SER A 81 -0.02 2.82 3.46
N ILE A 82 -0.39 2.97 2.19
CA ILE A 82 -0.23 1.92 1.18
C ILE A 82 1.25 1.65 0.89
N VAL A 83 2.13 2.65 0.91
CA VAL A 83 3.59 2.41 0.81
C VAL A 83 4.07 1.52 1.96
N VAL A 84 3.65 1.83 3.19
CA VAL A 84 4.02 1.05 4.38
C VAL A 84 3.48 -0.38 4.29
N TYR A 85 2.21 -0.56 3.90
CA TYR A 85 1.64 -1.89 3.69
C TYR A 85 2.36 -2.63 2.56
N GLY A 86 2.74 -1.96 1.48
CA GLY A 86 3.50 -2.55 0.37
C GLY A 86 4.83 -3.12 0.85
N GLN A 87 5.55 -2.37 1.68
CA GLN A 87 6.78 -2.87 2.31
C GLN A 87 6.50 -4.13 3.16
N LEU A 88 5.54 -4.06 4.08
CA LEU A 88 5.24 -5.17 5.00
C LEU A 88 4.77 -6.43 4.25
N ILE A 89 3.98 -6.27 3.20
CA ILE A 89 3.52 -7.37 2.34
C ILE A 89 4.71 -8.03 1.65
N LEU A 90 5.66 -7.27 1.10
CA LEU A 90 6.85 -7.83 0.44
C LEU A 90 7.78 -8.52 1.44
N GLU A 91 7.95 -7.95 2.64
CA GLU A 91 8.74 -8.57 3.72
C GLU A 91 8.13 -9.92 4.13
N GLN A 92 6.82 -9.98 4.34
CA GLN A 92 6.14 -11.24 4.67
C GLN A 92 6.18 -12.23 3.50
N ALA A 93 5.97 -11.77 2.28
CA ALA A 93 6.06 -12.62 1.08
C ALA A 93 7.44 -13.27 0.94
N GLN A 94 8.52 -12.56 1.32
CA GLN A 94 9.86 -13.11 1.33
C GLN A 94 10.04 -14.21 2.38
N LEU A 95 9.48 -14.01 3.58
CA LEU A 95 9.57 -14.96 4.70
C LEU A 95 8.77 -16.23 4.44
N GLU A 96 7.59 -16.11 3.84
CA GLU A 96 6.68 -17.22 3.57
C GLU A 96 6.89 -17.88 2.21
N HIS A 97 7.80 -17.34 1.39
CA HIS A 97 7.99 -17.77 -0.01
C HIS A 97 6.67 -17.75 -0.81
N LEU A 98 5.90 -16.67 -0.66
CA LEU A 98 4.60 -16.51 -1.28
C LEU A 98 4.70 -16.58 -2.81
N ASP A 99 3.68 -17.19 -3.44
CA ASP A 99 3.58 -17.27 -4.89
C ASP A 99 3.67 -15.88 -5.54
N PRO A 100 4.65 -15.65 -6.44
CA PRO A 100 4.79 -14.37 -7.13
C PRO A 100 3.57 -13.94 -7.94
N ASP A 101 2.76 -14.90 -8.41
CA ASP A 101 1.53 -14.60 -9.15
C ASP A 101 0.45 -13.98 -8.24
N ILE A 102 0.33 -14.44 -6.99
CA ILE A 102 -0.55 -13.83 -5.98
C ILE A 102 -0.03 -12.44 -5.64
N LEU A 103 1.27 -12.33 -5.38
CA LEU A 103 1.90 -11.07 -4.98
C LEU A 103 1.72 -10.00 -6.06
N ASN A 104 1.91 -10.33 -7.34
CA ASN A 104 1.72 -9.38 -8.43
C ASN A 104 0.25 -8.93 -8.58
N GLN A 105 -0.73 -9.76 -8.21
CA GLN A 105 -2.15 -9.36 -8.17
C GLN A 105 -2.51 -8.47 -6.99
N VAL A 106 -1.87 -8.67 -5.83
CA VAL A 106 -2.02 -7.74 -4.71
C VAL A 106 -1.54 -6.35 -5.14
N PHE A 107 -0.37 -6.28 -5.75
CA PHE A 107 0.17 -5.01 -6.23
C PHE A 107 -0.62 -4.40 -7.40
N ASP A 108 -1.37 -5.19 -8.18
CA ASP A 108 -2.27 -4.66 -9.22
C ASP A 108 -3.32 -3.70 -8.63
N PHE A 109 -4.01 -4.09 -7.56
CA PHE A 109 -5.01 -3.22 -6.94
C PHE A 109 -4.36 -2.09 -6.14
N MET A 110 -3.20 -2.31 -5.52
CA MET A 110 -2.46 -1.24 -4.84
C MET A 110 -2.07 -0.11 -5.80
N VAL A 111 -1.63 -0.44 -7.03
CA VAL A 111 -1.35 0.58 -8.07
C VAL A 111 -2.61 1.38 -8.44
N ARG A 112 -3.77 0.71 -8.54
CA ARG A 112 -5.06 1.35 -8.83
C ARG A 112 -5.52 2.26 -7.71
N ASP A 113 -5.38 1.82 -6.46
CA ASP A 113 -5.75 2.60 -5.29
C ASP A 113 -4.86 3.84 -5.18
N PHE A 114 -3.55 3.68 -5.36
CA PHE A 114 -2.60 4.80 -5.37
C PHE A 114 -2.92 5.85 -6.45
N ALA A 115 -3.31 5.40 -7.66
CA ALA A 115 -3.79 6.28 -8.72
C ALA A 115 -5.11 7.00 -8.36
N ARG A 116 -6.02 6.33 -7.65
CA ARG A 116 -7.29 6.91 -7.18
C ARG A 116 -7.05 8.05 -6.20
N PHE A 117 -6.19 7.88 -5.20
CA PHE A 117 -5.88 8.94 -4.23
C PHE A 117 -5.21 10.15 -4.88
N ALA A 118 -4.29 9.91 -5.83
CA ALA A 118 -3.69 10.99 -6.61
C ALA A 118 -4.73 11.77 -7.42
N LEU A 119 -5.73 11.09 -8.01
CA LEU A 119 -6.83 11.75 -8.71
C LEU A 119 -7.71 12.58 -7.74
N GLN A 120 -7.98 12.08 -6.54
CA GLN A 120 -8.73 12.82 -5.52
C GLN A 120 -8.02 14.13 -5.18
N ILE A 121 -6.71 14.07 -4.87
CA ILE A 121 -5.90 15.26 -4.58
C ILE A 121 -5.87 16.20 -5.79
N TYR A 122 -5.65 15.67 -7.00
CA TYR A 122 -5.65 16.46 -8.23
C TYR A 122 -6.93 17.29 -8.41
N GLY A 123 -8.08 16.75 -8.01
CA GLY A 123 -9.39 17.39 -8.18
C GLY A 123 -9.71 18.52 -7.21
N LEU A 124 -8.95 18.71 -6.13
CA LEU A 124 -9.32 19.66 -5.08
C LEU A 124 -9.11 21.12 -5.51
N PRO A 125 -9.95 22.07 -5.04
CA PRO A 125 -9.78 23.49 -5.34
C PRO A 125 -8.48 24.09 -4.78
N ASN A 126 -8.00 23.59 -3.64
CA ASN A 126 -6.79 24.07 -2.95
C ASN A 126 -5.52 23.30 -3.36
N THR A 127 -5.57 22.40 -4.34
CA THR A 127 -4.38 21.73 -4.88
C THR A 127 -3.62 22.67 -5.82
N ARG A 128 -2.36 22.94 -5.47
CA ARG A 128 -1.45 23.83 -6.21
C ARG A 128 -1.04 23.20 -7.54
N GLU A 129 -0.73 24.03 -8.53
CA GLU A 129 -0.37 23.56 -9.88
C GLU A 129 0.85 22.62 -9.86
N GLU A 130 1.86 22.94 -9.06
CA GLU A 130 3.03 22.08 -8.84
C GLU A 130 2.66 20.68 -8.32
N GLN A 131 1.68 20.56 -7.43
CA GLN A 131 1.18 19.28 -6.92
C GLN A 131 0.39 18.51 -7.98
N ARG A 132 -0.39 19.21 -8.81
CA ARG A 132 -1.18 18.60 -9.90
C ARG A 132 -0.31 17.88 -10.91
N ILE A 133 0.90 18.37 -11.17
CA ILE A 133 1.86 17.71 -12.06
C ILE A 133 2.20 16.30 -11.55
N PHE A 134 2.63 16.18 -10.29
CA PHE A 134 2.94 14.89 -9.68
C PHE A 134 1.71 13.98 -9.57
N CYS A 135 0.56 14.53 -9.15
CA CYS A 135 -0.68 13.74 -9.05
C CYS A 135 -1.08 13.18 -10.42
N ARG A 136 -0.92 13.97 -11.48
CA ARG A 136 -1.16 13.53 -12.86
C ARG A 136 -0.20 12.41 -13.27
N GLU A 137 1.09 12.52 -12.95
CA GLU A 137 2.05 11.45 -13.24
C GLU A 137 1.68 10.14 -12.54
N ILE A 138 1.32 10.21 -11.26
CA ILE A 138 0.92 9.04 -10.47
C ILE A 138 -0.36 8.40 -11.01
N MET A 139 -1.41 9.19 -11.27
CA MET A 139 -2.72 8.65 -11.68
C MET A 139 -2.71 8.06 -13.10
N LEU A 140 -1.75 8.44 -13.94
CA LEU A 140 -1.58 7.92 -15.29
C LEU A 140 -0.83 6.58 -15.33
N ILE A 141 -0.23 6.16 -14.21
CA ILE A 141 0.36 4.83 -14.08
C ILE A 141 -0.78 3.82 -13.92
N ARG A 142 -0.85 2.88 -14.88
CA ARG A 142 -1.86 1.82 -14.93
C ARG A 142 -1.23 0.49 -14.56
N PRO A 143 -1.92 -0.38 -13.82
CA PRO A 143 -1.39 -1.71 -13.53
C PRO A 143 -1.19 -2.51 -14.82
N ALA A 144 -0.22 -3.42 -14.78
CA ALA A 144 0.04 -4.38 -15.83
C ALA A 144 -0.92 -5.56 -15.68
N GLY A 145 -1.99 -5.55 -16.48
CA GLY A 145 -2.93 -6.67 -16.53
C GLY A 145 -2.31 -7.90 -17.19
N ASP A 146 -2.48 -9.07 -16.57
CA ASP A 146 -2.09 -10.38 -17.10
C ASP A 146 -3.24 -11.37 -16.88
N GLU A 147 -3.99 -11.65 -17.95
CA GLU A 147 -5.14 -12.57 -17.89
C GLU A 147 -4.71 -14.01 -17.60
N ALA A 148 -3.53 -14.42 -18.07
CA ALA A 148 -3.03 -15.77 -17.83
C ALA A 148 -2.64 -15.96 -16.35
N GLN A 149 -1.95 -14.98 -15.76
CA GLN A 149 -1.69 -14.94 -14.33
C GLN A 149 -2.97 -14.92 -13.52
N TYR A 150 -3.94 -14.08 -13.91
CA TYR A 150 -5.25 -14.03 -13.26
C TYR A 150 -5.91 -15.40 -13.20
N ARG A 151 -5.99 -16.10 -14.34
CA ARG A 151 -6.58 -17.44 -14.41
C ARG A 151 -5.82 -18.46 -13.56
N ARG A 152 -4.48 -18.43 -13.57
CA ARG A 152 -3.67 -19.34 -12.73
C ARG A 152 -4.03 -19.21 -11.26
N VAL A 153 -3.99 -18.00 -10.70
CA VAL A 153 -4.35 -17.77 -9.28
C VAL A 153 -5.81 -18.13 -9.01
N TRP A 154 -6.73 -17.79 -9.91
CA TRP A 154 -8.14 -18.13 -9.76
C TRP A 154 -8.34 -19.66 -9.66
N GLU A 155 -7.75 -20.41 -10.57
CA GLU A 155 -7.95 -21.86 -10.68
C GLU A 155 -7.16 -22.64 -9.61
N SER A 156 -5.94 -22.22 -9.27
CA SER A 156 -5.06 -22.97 -8.35
C SER A 156 -5.16 -22.56 -6.89
N VAL A 157 -5.57 -21.32 -6.60
CA VAL A 157 -5.58 -20.77 -5.24
C VAL A 157 -7.01 -20.47 -4.78
N VAL A 158 -7.79 -19.73 -5.56
CA VAL A 158 -9.09 -19.20 -5.10
C VAL A 158 -10.20 -20.24 -5.20
N LEU A 159 -10.38 -20.85 -6.37
CA LEU A 159 -11.46 -21.81 -6.62
C LEU A 159 -11.41 -23.03 -5.68
N PRO A 160 -10.24 -23.61 -5.33
CA PRO A 160 -10.15 -24.73 -4.39
C PRO A 160 -10.59 -24.38 -2.95
N LEU A 161 -10.58 -23.10 -2.54
CA LEU A 161 -11.00 -22.68 -1.20
C LEU A 161 -12.53 -22.60 -1.06
N ASN A 162 -13.29 -22.82 -2.14
CA ASN A 162 -14.74 -22.75 -2.12
C ASN A 162 -15.33 -23.85 -1.22
N GLY A 163 -15.99 -23.45 -0.14
CA GLY A 163 -16.60 -24.35 0.84
C GLY A 163 -15.69 -24.78 1.99
N GLU A 164 -14.44 -24.30 2.04
CA GLU A 164 -13.50 -24.61 3.12
C GLU A 164 -13.78 -23.83 4.41
N TYR A 165 -14.46 -22.69 4.34
CA TYR A 165 -14.84 -21.94 5.54
C TYR A 165 -15.96 -22.65 6.30
N ALA A 166 -15.65 -23.15 7.50
CA ALA A 166 -16.61 -23.55 8.51
C ALA A 166 -16.51 -22.59 9.71
N MET A 167 -17.64 -22.01 10.12
CA MET A 167 -17.69 -21.23 11.36
C MET A 167 -17.60 -22.21 12.54
N ASN A 168 -16.72 -21.95 13.50
CA ASN A 168 -16.57 -22.79 14.71
C ASN A 168 -17.95 -23.05 15.35
N GLU A 169 -18.29 -24.32 15.61
CA GLU A 169 -19.46 -24.72 16.40
C GLU A 169 -19.31 -24.37 17.88
#